data_AF-A0AAU0Y224-F1
#
_entry.id   AF-A0AAU0Y224-F1
#
_cell.length_a   1.000
_cell.length_b   1.000
_cell.length_c   1.000
_cell.angle_alpha   90.00
_cell.angle_beta   90.00
_cell.angle_gamma   90.00
#
_symmetry.space_group_name_H-M   'P 1'
#
loop_
_entity.id
_entity.type
_entity.pdbx_description
1 polymer ?
#
loop_
_entity_poly.entity_id
_entity_poly.type
_entity_poly.pdbx_seq_one_letter_code
_entity_poly.pdbx_strand_id
1 'polypeptide(L)' 'MRQRADRRDEADRLKEEAEAEFWRAIDVLRQRYHGAQTDIVQVTQYTRDHIAKQSKRYAADPQDGDNGDQR' A
#
# COMPACT_ATOMS: atom_id res chain seq x y z
N MET A 1 3.94 13.48 29.35
CA MET A 1 4.28 12.24 28.60
C MET A 1 3.26 11.86 27.52
N ARG A 2 1.96 12.19 27.63
CA ARG A 2 0.92 11.85 26.63
C ARG A 2 1.15 12.39 25.21
N GLN A 3 1.48 13.68 25.08
CA GLN A 3 1.66 14.33 23.78
C GLN A 3 2.71 13.70 22.83
N ARG A 4 3.68 12.95 23.35
CA ARG A 4 4.68 12.24 22.53
C ARG A 4 4.19 10.88 22.04
N ALA A 5 3.34 10.22 22.82
CA ALA A 5 2.70 8.97 22.41
C ALA A 5 1.65 9.26 21.33
N ASP A 6 0.77 10.24 21.58
CA ASP A 6 -0.29 10.62 20.64
C ASP A 6 0.26 11.03 19.25
N ARG A 7 1.40 11.74 19.22
CA ARG A 7 2.08 12.11 17.96
C ARG A 7 2.74 10.94 17.24
N ARG A 8 3.19 9.93 17.99
CA ARG A 8 3.79 8.73 17.40
C ARG A 8 2.70 7.87 16.77
N ASP A 9 1.60 7.68 17.48
CA ASP A 9 0.46 6.89 17.00
C ASP A 9 -0.18 7.50 15.75
N GLU A 10 -0.20 8.83 15.66
CA GLU A 10 -0.65 9.53 14.45
C GLU A 10 0.33 9.36 13.28
N ALA A 11 1.63 9.52 13.53
CA ALA A 11 2.65 9.36 12.50
C ALA A 11 2.70 7.92 11.95
N ASP A 12 2.48 6.93 12.82
CA ASP A 12 2.45 5.53 12.42
C ASP A 12 1.20 5.23 11.58
N ARG A 13 0.01 5.77 11.95
CA ARG A 13 -1.21 5.68 11.12
C ARG A 13 -1.04 6.31 9.73
N LEU A 14 -0.52 7.52 9.66
CA LEU A 14 -0.29 8.21 8.37
C LEU A 14 0.67 7.44 7.47
N LYS A 15 1.69 6.79 8.04
CA LYS A 15 2.61 5.94 7.29
C LYS A 15 1.91 4.70 6.75
N GLU A 16 1.10 4.04 7.58
CA GLU A 16 0.36 2.85 7.17
C GLU A 16 -0.62 3.16 6.04
N GLU A 17 -1.35 4.27 6.13
CA GLU A 17 -2.26 4.73 5.08
C GLU A 17 -1.52 5.04 3.78
N ALA A 18 -0.44 5.82 3.86
CA ALA A 18 0.39 6.16 2.70
C ALA A 18 1.03 4.92 2.06
N GLU A 19 1.48 3.96 2.86
CA GLU A 19 2.03 2.69 2.37
C GLU A 19 0.94 1.86 1.67
N ALA A 20 -0.26 1.77 2.25
CA ALA A 20 -1.37 1.05 1.65
C ALA A 20 -1.85 1.69 0.33
N GLU A 21 -1.91 3.02 0.26
CA GLU A 21 -2.22 3.75 -0.98
C GLU A 21 -1.16 3.49 -2.05
N PHE A 22 0.12 3.60 -1.68
CA PHE A 22 1.24 3.35 -2.59
C PHE A 22 1.16 1.96 -3.22
N TRP A 23 0.99 0.91 -2.42
CA TRP A 23 0.97 -0.46 -2.93
C TRP A 23 -0.28 -0.77 -3.77
N ARG A 24 -1.44 -0.18 -3.43
CA ARG A 24 -2.64 -0.27 -4.27
C ARG A 24 -2.43 0.37 -5.64
N ALA A 25 -1.80 1.54 -5.69
CA ALA A 25 -1.49 2.21 -6.97
C ALA A 25 -0.51 1.37 -7.81
N ILE A 26 0.51 0.79 -7.19
CA ILE A 26 1.48 -0.10 -7.84
C ILE A 26 0.81 -1.36 -8.40
N ASP A 27 -0.17 -1.94 -7.68
CA ASP A 27 -0.88 -3.13 -8.14
C ASP A 27 -1.71 -2.87 -9.40
N VAL A 28 -2.37 -1.72 -9.47
CA VAL A 28 -3.07 -1.30 -10.70
C VAL A 28 -2.05 -1.06 -11.82
N LEU A 29 -0.97 -0.33 -11.54
CA LEU A 29 0.00 0.09 -12.56
C LEU A 29 0.73 -1.09 -13.21
N ARG A 30 1.15 -2.09 -12.41
CA ARG A 30 1.88 -3.27 -12.92
C ARG A 30 1.09 -4.13 -13.89
N GLN A 31 -0.23 -3.94 -13.99
CA GLN A 31 -1.14 -4.68 -14.87
C GLN A 31 -1.47 -3.91 -16.17
N ARG A 32 -1.09 -2.63 -16.28
CA ARG A 32 -1.52 -1.74 -17.38
C ARG A 32 -0.78 -1.98 -18.70
N TYR A 33 0.49 -2.39 -18.67
CA TYR A 33 1.29 -2.63 -19.87
C TYR A 33 2.43 -3.62 -19.65
N HIS A 34 2.91 -4.23 -20.74
CA HIS A 34 3.87 -5.35 -20.75
C HIS A 34 5.27 -5.00 -20.17
N GLY A 35 5.59 -3.71 -20.02
CA GLY A 35 6.86 -3.22 -19.45
C GLY A 35 6.75 -2.71 -18.01
N ALA A 36 5.54 -2.63 -17.45
CA ALA A 36 5.28 -1.88 -16.22
C ALA A 36 6.11 -2.35 -15.02
N GLN A 37 6.33 -3.67 -14.91
CA GLN A 37 7.13 -4.21 -13.82
C GLN A 37 8.59 -3.78 -13.88
N THR A 38 9.18 -3.70 -15.08
CA THR A 38 10.57 -3.25 -15.26
C THR A 38 10.72 -1.80 -14.85
N ASP A 39 9.79 -0.94 -15.30
CA ASP A 39 9.84 0.49 -15.02
C ASP A 39 9.61 0.77 -13.53
N ILE A 40 8.68 0.04 -12.90
CA ILE A 40 8.45 0.13 -11.44
C ILE A 40 9.71 -0.29 -10.67
N VAL A 41 10.38 -1.38 -11.06
CA VAL A 41 11.64 -1.81 -10.43
C VAL A 41 12.72 -0.74 -10.56
N GLN A 42 12.86 -0.14 -11.75
CA GLN A 42 13.86 0.91 -11.99
C GLN A 42 13.62 2.17 -11.15
N VAL A 43 12.36 2.59 -11.01
CA VAL A 43 12.00 3.82 -10.27
C VAL A 43 12.03 3.61 -8.77
N THR A 44 11.49 2.49 -8.28
CA THR A 44 11.32 2.24 -6.83
C THR A 44 12.53 1.58 -6.19
N GLN A 45 13.44 1.00 -6.99
CA GLN A 45 14.58 0.19 -6.55
C GLN A 45 14.19 -1.07 -5.75
N TYR A 46 12.90 -1.40 -5.66
CA TYR A 46 12.44 -2.66 -5.11
C TYR A 46 12.64 -3.80 -6.10
N THR A 47 12.84 -5.00 -5.57
CA THR A 47 12.87 -6.19 -6.42
C THR A 47 11.46 -6.51 -6.92
N ARG A 48 11.37 -7.16 -8.08
CA ARG A 48 10.10 -7.61 -8.66
C ARG A 48 9.28 -8.47 -7.69
N ASP A 49 9.94 -9.34 -6.94
CA ASP A 49 9.30 -10.22 -5.98
C ASP A 49 8.77 -9.45 -4.76
N HIS A 50 9.52 -8.44 -4.30
CA HIS A 50 9.04 -7.55 -3.25
C HIS A 50 7.80 -6.78 -3.69
N ILE A 51 7.84 -6.18 -4.88
CA ILE A 51 6.70 -5.49 -5.49
C ILE A 51 5.50 -6.43 -5.58
N ALA A 52 5.69 -7.66 -6.07
CA ALA A 52 4.59 -8.60 -6.23
C ALA A 52 3.97 -9.05 -4.90
N LYS A 53 4.78 -9.18 -3.84
CA LYS A 53 4.31 -9.55 -2.51
C LYS A 53 3.55 -8.41 -1.85
N GLN A 54 4.09 -7.20 -1.88
CA GLN A 54 3.46 -6.05 -1.24
C GLN A 54 2.22 -5.58 -2.00
N SER A 55 2.28 -5.50 -3.34
CA SER A 55 1.11 -5.11 -4.14
C SER A 55 -0.08 -6.03 -3.87
N LYS A 56 0.15 -7.35 -3.75
CA LYS A 56 -0.89 -8.31 -3.37
C LYS A 56 -1.37 -8.19 -1.93
N ARG A 57 -0.48 -7.85 -0.99
CA ARG A 57 -0.83 -7.68 0.43
C ARG A 57 -1.83 -6.54 0.64
N TYR A 58 -1.73 -5.49 -0.18
CA TYR A 58 -2.57 -4.29 -0.10
C TYR A 58 -3.59 -4.20 -1.24
N ALA A 59 -3.55 -5.10 -2.23
CA ALA A 59 -4.58 -5.19 -3.25
C ALA A 59 -5.91 -5.42 -2.54
N ALA A 60 -6.85 -4.50 -2.73
CA ALA A 60 -8.18 -4.63 -2.17
C ALA A 60 -8.75 -5.98 -2.63
N ASP A 61 -9.02 -6.88 -1.69
CA ASP A 61 -9.93 -7.96 -1.99
C ASP A 61 -11.23 -7.30 -2.46
N PRO A 62 -11.91 -7.79 -3.51
CA PRO A 62 -13.20 -7.26 -3.93
C PRO A 62 -14.30 -7.36 -2.85
N GLN A 63 -13.96 -7.82 -1.64
CA GLN A 63 -14.82 -7.96 -0.46
C GLN A 63 -14.68 -6.84 0.59
N ASP A 64 -13.78 -5.86 0.44
CA ASP A 64 -13.71 -4.70 1.34
C ASP A 64 -14.50 -3.48 0.81
N GLY A 65 -15.61 -3.77 0.14
CA GLY A 65 -16.71 -2.82 0.01
C GLY A 65 -17.63 -2.99 1.21
N ASP A 66 -17.65 -2.00 2.10
CA ASP A 66 -18.69 -1.80 3.11
C ASP A 66 -18.84 -2.93 4.15
N ASN A 67 -18.14 -2.77 5.28
CA ASN A 67 -18.77 -3.06 6.57
C ASN A 67 -18.53 -1.85 7.47
N GLY A 68 -19.35 -0.83 7.24
CA GLY A 68 -19.65 0.16 8.26
C GLY A 68 -20.06 -0.54 9.56
N ASP A 69 -19.51 -0.02 10.65
CA ASP A 69 -20.12 0.05 11.98
C ASP A 69 -21.51 -0.60 12.10
N GLN A 70 -21.58 -1.80 12.69
CA GLN A 70 -22.76 -2.25 13.42
C GLN A 70 -22.38 -3.09 14.67
N ARG A 71 -22.40 -2.39 15.80
CA ARG A 71 -22.80 -2.82 17.16
C ARG A 71 -21.88 -3.69 18.00
#